data_AF-A0A1G7LNT7-F1
#
_entry.id   AF-A0A1G7LNT7-F1
#
_cell.length_a   1.000
_cell.length_b   1.000
_cell.length_c   1.000
_cell.angle_alpha   90.00
_cell.angle_beta   90.00
_cell.angle_gamma   90.00
#
_symmetry.space_group_name_H-M   'P 1'
#
loop_
_entity.id
_entity.type
_entity.pdbx_description
1 polymer ?
#
loop_
_entity_poly.entity_id
_entity_poly.type
_entity_poly.pdbx_seq_one_letter_code
_entity_poly.pdbx_strand_id
1 'polypeptide(L)'
;MRIQWSLLAGLIFALITAIFAVINVNPVQVNLLFGTFDVPLILLILGCTLLGAVIVGSYSIYLQFRSQKKIKQLEHQLAQYTGDADTSLFENLESTNNLEELHPHGDSMTNEDLTGLTSSTANSSKIDH
;
A
#
# COMPACT_ATOMS: atom_id res chain seq x y z
N MET A 1 -11.38 12.79 2.01
CA MET A 1 -12.38 13.64 2.72
C MET A 1 -12.39 13.51 4.24
N ARG A 2 -11.67 12.57 4.88
CA ARG A 2 -11.77 12.33 6.34
C ARG A 2 -11.08 13.39 7.21
N ILE A 3 -10.04 14.04 6.71
CA ILE A 3 -9.32 15.06 7.47
C ILE A 3 -10.17 16.33 7.70
N GLN A 4 -11.03 16.68 6.74
CA GLN A 4 -11.95 17.82 6.87
C GLN A 4 -12.98 17.58 7.99
N TRP A 5 -13.52 16.36 8.08
CA TRP A 5 -14.40 15.97 9.18
C TRP A 5 -13.69 15.96 10.53
N SER A 6 -12.42 15.54 10.57
CA SER A 6 -11.61 15.61 11.80
C SER A 6 -11.32 17.05 12.23
N LEU A 7 -11.10 17.97 11.29
CA LEU A 7 -10.90 19.40 11.60
C LEU A 7 -12.17 20.03 12.16
N LEU A 8 -13.32 19.74 11.55
CA LEU A 8 -14.61 20.24 12.04
C LEU A 8 -14.94 19.67 13.43
N ALA A 9 -14.75 18.37 13.64
CA ALA A 9 -14.93 17.73 14.95
C ALA A 9 -13.97 18.30 16.00
N GLY A 10 -12.71 18.54 15.62
CA GLY A 10 -11.71 19.18 16.49
C GLY A 10 -12.07 20.61 16.85
N LEU A 11 -12.63 21.39 15.92
CA LEU A 11 -13.08 22.76 16.17
C LEU A 11 -14.27 22.79 17.15
N ILE A 12 -15.26 21.93 16.95
CA ILE A 12 -16.41 21.80 17.86
C ILE A 12 -15.92 21.38 19.25
N PHE A 13 -15.00 20.42 19.33
CA PHE A 13 -14.41 19.99 20.59
C PHE A 13 -13.66 21.14 21.28
N ALA A 14 -12.83 21.90 20.55
CA ALA A 14 -12.12 23.06 21.08
C ALA A 14 -13.07 24.14 21.61
N LEU A 15 -14.20 24.38 20.94
CA LEU A 15 -15.22 25.31 21.41
C LEU A 15 -15.84 24.86 22.74
N ILE A 16 -16.17 23.57 22.87
CA ILE A 16 -16.68 22.98 24.12
C ILE A 16 -15.65 23.13 25.23
N THR A 17 -14.38 22.80 24.97
CA THR A 17 -13.28 22.98 25.93
C THR A 17 -13.11 24.44 26.35
N ALA A 18 -13.23 25.39 25.41
CA ALA A 18 -13.14 26.82 25.71
C ALA A 18 -14.29 27.30 26.61
N ILE A 19 -15.52 26.84 26.39
CA ILE A 19 -16.66 27.14 27.26
C ILE A 19 -16.41 26.60 28.67
N PHE A 20 -15.95 25.36 28.79
CA PHE A 20 -15.58 24.78 30.09
C PHE A 20 -14.47 25.59 30.78
N ALA A 21 -13.50 26.12 30.03
CA ALA A 21 -12.42 26.92 30.58
C ALA A 21 -12.90 28.23 31.18
N VAL A 22 -13.86 28.91 30.53
CA VAL A 22 -14.42 30.17 31.04
C VAL A 22 -15.27 29.92 32.29
N ILE A 23 -16.11 28.89 32.29
CA ILE A 23 -17.03 28.62 33.42
C ILE A 23 -16.27 28.08 34.64
N ASN A 24 -15.22 27.27 34.43
CA ASN A 24 -14.47 26.61 35.50
C ASN A 24 -13.07 27.19 35.69
N VAL A 25 -12.97 28.52 35.64
CA VAL A 25 -11.73 29.26 35.96
C VAL A 25 -11.50 29.43 37.47
N ASN A 26 -12.37 28.84 38.30
CA ASN A 26 -12.25 28.91 39.75
C ASN A 26 -10.87 28.35 40.20
N PRO A 27 -10.10 29.12 41.00
CA PRO A 27 -8.80 28.69 41.46
C PRO A 27 -8.96 27.51 42.43
N VAL A 28 -8.17 26.45 42.19
CA VAL A 28 -8.08 25.30 43.08
C VAL A 28 -6.64 25.20 43.56
N GLN A 29 -6.48 25.03 44.86
CA GLN A 29 -5.16 24.84 45.46
C GLN A 29 -4.66 23.43 45.13
N VAL A 30 -3.52 23.36 44.46
CA VAL A 30 -2.86 22.10 44.14
C VAL A 30 -1.52 22.03 44.85
N ASN A 31 -1.25 20.89 45.47
CA ASN A 31 0.04 20.60 46.06
C ASN A 31 0.90 19.88 45.02
N LEU A 32 1.85 20.61 44.43
CA LEU A 32 2.86 20.03 43.56
C LEU A 32 4.04 19.57 44.42
N LEU A 33 4.82 18.64 43.89
CA LEU A 33 6.04 18.12 44.54
C LEU A 33 7.04 19.21 45.00
N PHE A 34 6.93 20.42 44.46
CA PHE A 34 7.81 21.55 44.74
C PHE A 34 7.10 22.74 45.44
N GLY A 35 5.85 22.59 45.85
CA GLY A 35 5.09 23.65 46.54
C GLY A 35 3.60 23.68 46.18
N THR A 36 2.84 24.47 46.93
CA THR A 36 1.41 24.71 46.72
C THR A 36 1.17 25.94 45.86
N PHE A 37 0.33 25.80 44.85
CA PHE A 37 -0.05 26.89 43.94
C PHE A 37 -1.57 26.91 43.74
N ASP A 38 -2.14 28.10 43.63
CA ASP A 38 -3.54 28.27 43.29
C ASP A 38 -3.65 28.45 41.77
N VAL A 39 -4.13 27.41 41.09
CA VAL A 39 -4.30 27.40 39.64
C VAL A 39 -5.74 27.02 39.29
N PRO A 40 -6.33 27.62 38.24
CA PRO A 40 -7.61 27.18 37.72
C PRO A 40 -7.58 25.69 37.33
N LEU A 41 -8.63 24.95 37.69
CA LEU A 41 -8.70 23.50 37.45
C LEU A 41 -8.54 23.14 35.96
N ILE A 42 -9.10 23.95 35.06
CA ILE A 42 -8.97 23.72 33.62
C ILE A 42 -7.53 23.87 33.11
N LEU A 43 -6.75 24.80 33.67
CA LEU A 43 -5.35 24.98 33.27
C LEU A 43 -4.51 23.75 33.63
N LEU A 44 -4.83 23.11 34.77
CA LEU A 44 -4.21 21.86 35.17
C LEU A 44 -4.55 20.73 34.18
N ILE A 45 -5.83 20.56 33.83
CA ILE A 45 -6.28 19.53 32.88
C ILE A 45 -5.65 19.77 31.51
N LEU A 46 -5.72 21.00 31.00
CA LEU A 46 -5.12 21.37 29.71
C LEU A 46 -3.61 21.13 29.69
N GLY A 47 -2.90 21.49 30.76
CA GLY A 47 -1.47 21.22 30.88
C GLY A 47 -1.15 19.73 30.84
N CYS A 48 -1.84 18.92 31.65
CA CYS A 48 -1.66 17.46 31.67
C CYS A 48 -2.04 16.80 30.34
N THR A 49 -3.16 17.19 29.75
CA THR A 49 -3.62 16.67 28.45
C THR A 49 -2.67 17.05 27.33
N LEU A 50 -2.17 18.29 27.31
CA LEU A 50 -1.18 18.73 26.32
C LEU A 50 0.10 17.91 26.45
N LEU A 51 0.58 17.69 27.67
CA LEU A 51 1.78 16.88 27.93
C LEU A 51 1.57 15.43 27.48
N GLY A 52 0.42 14.84 27.81
CA GLY A 52 0.04 13.50 27.36
C GLY A 52 -0.07 13.39 25.83
N ALA A 53 -0.63 14.41 25.17
CA ALA A 53 -0.75 14.45 23.71
C ALA A 53 0.63 14.53 23.03
N VAL A 54 1.59 15.27 23.61
CA VAL A 54 2.97 15.31 23.12
C VAL A 54 3.63 13.92 23.23
N ILE A 55 3.45 13.24 24.37
CA ILE A 55 4.01 11.90 24.59
C ILE A 55 3.39 10.89 23.60
N VAL A 56 2.07 10.85 23.49
CA VAL A 56 1.38 9.91 22.59
C VAL A 56 1.66 10.25 21.12
N GLY A 57 1.65 11.52 20.76
CA GLY A 57 1.95 11.99 19.40
C GLY A 57 3.36 11.62 18.96
N SER A 58 4.35 11.87 19.82
CA SER A 58 5.74 11.48 19.54
C SER A 58 5.90 9.96 19.42
N TYR A 59 5.24 9.18 20.28
CA TYR A 59 5.24 7.72 20.19
C TYR A 59 4.58 7.21 18.90
N SER A 60 3.45 7.80 18.49
CA SER A 60 2.73 7.45 17.26
C SER A 60 3.61 7.64 16.02
N ILE A 61 4.28 8.79 15.92
CA ILE A 61 5.23 9.08 14.85
C ILE A 61 6.40 8.10 14.85
N TYR A 62 6.99 7.82 16.02
CA TYR A 62 8.07 6.84 16.13
C TYR A 62 7.67 5.45 15.60
N LEU A 63 6.47 4.99 15.94
CA LEU A 63 5.95 3.71 15.49
C LEU A 63 5.71 3.69 13.97
N GLN A 64 5.17 4.78 13.42
CA GLN A 64 4.99 4.96 11.99
C GLN A 64 6.32 4.82 11.25
N PHE A 65 7.38 5.50 11.71
CA PHE A 65 8.71 5.43 11.09
C PHE A 65 9.28 4.00 11.05
N ARG A 66 9.12 3.23 12.12
CA ARG A 66 9.58 1.83 12.16
C ARG A 66 8.83 0.96 11.15
N SER A 67 7.51 1.14 11.04
CA SER A 67 6.69 0.41 10.07
C SER A 67 7.05 0.76 8.63
N GLN A 68 7.32 2.03 8.32
CA GLN A 68 7.75 2.47 6.99
C GLN A 68 9.09 1.83 6.58
N LYS A 69 10.03 1.63 7.51
CA LYS A 69 11.30 0.94 7.20
C LYS A 69 11.09 -0.51 6.79
N LYS A 70 10.19 -1.22 7.48
CA LYS A 70 9.84 -2.61 7.12
C LYS A 70 9.19 -2.66 5.74
N ILE A 71 8.26 -1.75 5.46
CA ILE A 71 7.62 -1.65 4.14
C ILE A 71 8.67 -1.49 3.05
N LYS A 72 9.61 -0.56 3.19
CA LYS A 72 10.70 -0.38 2.21
C LYS A 72 11.60 -1.62 2.06
N GLN A 73 11.89 -2.33 3.15
CA GLN A 73 12.68 -3.57 3.09
C GLN A 73 11.93 -4.70 2.38
N LEU A 74 10.62 -4.81 2.59
CA LEU A 74 9.78 -5.79 1.90
C LEU A 74 9.62 -5.42 0.42
N GLU A 75 9.41 -4.14 0.10
CA GLU A 75 9.36 -3.63 -1.28
C GLU A 75 10.66 -3.92 -2.03
N HIS A 76 11.82 -3.72 -1.40
CA HIS A 76 13.11 -4.04 -2.02
C HIS A 76 13.29 -5.53 -2.29
N GLN A 77 12.87 -6.39 -1.36
CA GLN A 77 12.90 -7.85 -1.56
C GLN A 77 11.99 -8.26 -2.72
N LEU A 78 10.76 -7.73 -2.78
CA LEU A 78 9.86 -7.98 -3.90
C LEU A 78 10.45 -7.51 -5.24
N ALA A 79 11.06 -6.33 -5.27
CA ALA A 79 11.69 -5.80 -6.48
C ALA A 79 12.83 -6.69 -6.99
N GLN A 80 13.63 -7.29 -6.09
CA GLN A 80 14.68 -8.24 -6.47
C GLN A 80 14.11 -9.54 -7.05
N TYR A 81 13.10 -10.13 -6.41
CA TYR A 81 12.47 -11.34 -6.95
C TYR A 81 11.74 -11.11 -8.28
N THR A 82 11.17 -9.93 -8.50
CA THR A 82 10.48 -9.60 -9.76
C THR A 82 11.48 -9.22 -10.86
N GLY A 83 12.56 -8.50 -10.53
CA GLY A 83 13.62 -8.14 -11.48
C GLY A 83 14.45 -9.33 -11.96
N ASP A 84 14.73 -10.30 -11.06
CA ASP A 84 15.39 -11.56 -11.44
C ASP A 84 14.45 -12.45 -12.27
N ALA A 85 13.14 -12.42 -12.01
CA ALA A 85 12.14 -13.12 -12.83
C ALA A 85 12.03 -12.49 -14.23
N ASP A 86 11.98 -11.17 -14.36
CA ASP A 86 11.91 -10.50 -15.67
C ASP A 86 13.20 -10.70 -16.49
N THR A 87 14.37 -10.70 -15.83
CA THR A 87 15.67 -10.94 -16.49
C THR A 87 15.81 -12.38 -16.98
N SER A 88 15.41 -13.37 -16.17
CA SER A 88 15.45 -14.79 -16.54
C SER A 88 14.42 -15.17 -17.61
N LEU A 89 13.29 -14.45 -17.69
CA LEU A 89 12.34 -14.60 -18.79
C LEU A 89 12.87 -13.99 -20.10
N PHE A 90 13.53 -12.84 -20.05
CA PHE A 90 14.15 -12.22 -21.23
C PHE A 90 15.29 -13.07 -21.80
N GLU A 91 16.12 -13.66 -20.92
CA GLU A 91 17.24 -14.55 -21.32
C GLU A 91 16.74 -15.87 -21.95
N ASN A 92 15.59 -16.39 -21.51
CA ASN A 92 14.96 -17.57 -22.12
C ASN A 92 14.37 -17.26 -23.50
N LEU A 93 13.70 -16.11 -23.64
CA LEU A 93 13.11 -15.66 -24.91
C LEU A 93 14.18 -15.40 -25.99
N GLU A 94 15.34 -14.84 -25.60
CA GLU A 94 16.48 -14.63 -26.49
C GLU A 94 17.14 -15.96 -26.90
N SER A 95 17.22 -16.93 -25.98
CA SER A 95 17.76 -18.27 -26.26
C SER A 95 16.87 -19.08 -27.22
N THR A 96 15.55 -18.90 -27.18
CA THR A 96 14.62 -19.56 -28.12
C THR A 96 14.65 -18.98 -29.53
N ASN A 97 14.99 -17.69 -29.69
CA ASN A 97 14.96 -17.02 -30.99
C ASN A 97 16.20 -17.34 -31.86
N ASN A 98 17.28 -17.86 -31.26
CA ASN A 98 18.53 -18.22 -31.96
C ASN A 98 18.55 -19.66 -32.51
N LEU A 99 17.45 -20.42 -32.39
CA LEU A 99 17.34 -21.79 -32.90
C LEU A 99 16.52 -21.89 -34.20
N GLU A 100 15.96 -20.79 -34.70
CA GLU A 100 15.06 -20.76 -35.88
C GLU A 100 15.72 -20.22 -37.17
N GLU A 101 17.06 -20.17 -37.23
CA GLU A 101 17.80 -19.75 -38.43
C GLU A 101 18.74 -20.86 -38.95
N LEU A 102 18.17 -21.95 -39.50
CA LEU A 102 18.90 -22.87 -40.38
C LEU A 102 18.08 -23.19 -41.64
N HIS A 103 18.19 -22.27 -42.60
CA HIS A 103 18.12 -22.43 -44.06
C HIS A 103 16.84 -23.00 -44.71
N PRO A 104 16.12 -22.20 -45.53
CA PRO A 104 15.18 -22.71 -46.52
C PRO A 104 15.93 -22.97 -47.84
N HIS A 105 16.13 -24.24 -48.22
CA HIS A 105 16.51 -24.58 -49.59
C HIS A 105 15.26 -24.99 -50.37
N GLY A 106 14.73 -24.05 -51.14
CA GLY A 106 13.85 -24.36 -52.26
C GLY A 106 14.70 -24.76 -53.46
N ASP A 107 14.37 -25.89 -54.09
CA ASP A 107 14.66 -26.12 -55.49
C ASP A 107 13.49 -26.91 -56.11
N SER A 108 13.07 -26.43 -57.27
CA SER A 108 12.04 -26.98 -58.13
C SER A 108 12.50 -28.27 -58.84
N MET A 109 11.68 -29.33 -58.88
CA MET A 109 11.25 -30.01 -60.12
C MET A 109 10.46 -31.33 -59.89
N THR A 110 9.26 -31.36 -60.48
CA THR A 110 8.65 -32.39 -61.35
C THR A 110 8.22 -33.79 -60.87
N ASN A 111 7.03 -34.13 -61.40
CA ASN A 111 6.48 -35.41 -61.84
C ASN A 111 5.98 -36.37 -60.76
N GLU A 112 4.65 -36.52 -60.70
CA GLU A 112 3.96 -37.73 -61.19
C GLU A 112 4.37 -38.96 -60.39
N ASP A 113 3.54 -39.36 -59.41
CA ASP A 113 2.87 -40.66 -59.50
C ASP A 113 1.88 -40.84 -58.35
N LEU A 114 0.92 -41.73 -58.60
CA LEU A 114 0.28 -42.58 -57.60
C LEU A 114 -0.87 -42.00 -56.78
N THR A 115 -2.00 -41.91 -57.50
CA THR A 115 -3.22 -42.66 -57.19
C THR A 115 -3.75 -42.64 -55.76
N GLY A 116 -4.96 -42.07 -55.66
CA GLY A 116 -6.12 -42.78 -55.14
C GLY A 116 -5.99 -43.42 -53.77
N LEU A 117 -6.77 -42.93 -52.82
CA LEU A 117 -7.77 -43.74 -52.11
C LEU A 117 -8.56 -42.82 -51.18
N THR A 118 -9.88 -42.84 -51.40
CA THR A 118 -10.93 -42.85 -50.37
C THR A 118 -11.01 -41.64 -49.45
N SER A 119 -11.93 -40.71 -49.73
CA SER A 119 -13.30 -40.73 -49.18
C SER A 119 -13.34 -40.88 -47.65
N SER A 120 -13.82 -39.86 -46.94
CA SER A 120 -14.94 -40.03 -45.98
C SER A 120 -15.22 -38.72 -45.24
N THR A 121 -16.47 -38.24 -45.35
CA THR A 121 -17.27 -37.64 -44.26
C THR A 121 -16.80 -36.28 -43.72
N ALA A 122 -17.34 -35.14 -44.18
CA ALA A 122 -18.70 -34.64 -43.98
C ALA A 122 -19.11 -34.48 -42.50
N ASN A 123 -19.29 -33.20 -42.13
CA ASN A 123 -20.49 -32.69 -41.46
C ASN A 123 -20.53 -32.53 -39.93
N SER A 124 -20.96 -31.31 -39.58
CA SER A 124 -21.76 -30.86 -38.43
C SER A 124 -21.10 -30.78 -37.06
N SER A 125 -20.98 -29.60 -36.46
CA SER A 125 -22.02 -28.64 -35.99
C SER A 125 -22.64 -29.01 -34.64
N LYS A 126 -22.98 -27.96 -33.89
CA LYS A 126 -23.68 -27.87 -32.59
C LYS A 126 -22.80 -28.09 -31.36
N ILE A 127 -22.53 -27.07 -30.52
CA ILE A 127 -23.43 -26.21 -29.70
C ILE A 127 -24.39 -27.07 -28.88
N ASP A 128 -24.13 -27.14 -27.58
CA ASP A 128 -25.00 -27.33 -26.39
C ASP A 128 -23.97 -27.37 -25.22
N HIS A 129 -24.00 -26.63 -24.10
CA HIS A 129 -25.03 -26.06 -23.25
C HIS A 129 -24.50 -24.80 -22.53
#